data_AF-A0A7R9UD77-F1
#
_entry.id   AF-A0A7R9UD77-F1
#
_cell.length_a   1.000
_cell.length_b   1.000
_cell.length_c   1.000
_cell.angle_alpha   90.00
_cell.angle_beta   90.00
_cell.angle_gamma   90.00
#
_symmetry.space_group_name_H-M   'P 1'
#
loop_
_entity.id
_entity.type
_entity.pdbx_description
1 polymer ?
#
loop_
_entity_poly.entity_id
_entity_poly.type
_entity_poly.pdbx_seq_one_letter_code
_entity_poly.pdbx_strand_id
1 'polypeptide(L)'
;GSRSSDAKVAPAPRSVHAYRDAKIPRGSALQQADSTSPLEALGRDVFCFPYGCVVFWGFRERDELLVLHYLGAYADDEVTREEFHQAKDYFDVMMGDKSGASADIIRVATNDTAERLAVSFALSQSASLFVFEVRVEQAIVSTKNIPREMARLGTITMSAREVNKWIGSIFVMRTEINLHSDILDTPEYFWEYDYWEPLYRSIVEYMELPDRVALLNSRLDIL
;
A
#
# COMPACT_ATOMS: atom_id res chain seq x y z
N GLY A 1 27.35 -38.62 -16.20
CA GLY A 1 26.15 -38.00 -16.78
C GLY A 1 25.00 -38.28 -15.85
N SER A 2 24.30 -37.25 -15.34
CA SER A 2 23.14 -36.57 -15.96
C SER A 2 21.87 -37.45 -15.88
N ARG A 3 20.68 -37.07 -15.41
CA ARG A 3 19.97 -35.85 -14.94
C ARG A 3 18.71 -36.41 -14.21
N SER A 4 18.33 -35.96 -13.00
CA SER A 4 17.26 -34.98 -12.73
C SER A 4 16.02 -35.04 -13.65
N SER A 5 14.84 -35.36 -13.08
CA SER A 5 13.58 -34.66 -13.36
C SER A 5 12.53 -34.96 -12.26
N ASP A 6 12.48 -34.10 -11.25
CA ASP A 6 11.31 -33.93 -10.39
C ASP A 6 10.17 -33.30 -11.19
N ALA A 7 8.99 -33.92 -11.16
CA ALA A 7 7.76 -33.34 -11.71
C ALA A 7 7.02 -32.56 -10.61
N LYS A 8 6.80 -31.27 -10.88
CA LYS A 8 6.17 -30.24 -10.05
C LYS A 8 4.74 -30.58 -9.63
N VAL A 9 4.52 -30.43 -8.32
CA VAL A 9 3.50 -29.59 -7.65
C VAL A 9 2.19 -29.31 -8.40
N ALA A 10 1.09 -29.80 -7.83
CA ALA A 10 -0.24 -29.20 -7.95
C ALA A 10 -0.67 -28.70 -6.56
N PRO A 11 -1.34 -27.54 -6.45
CA PRO A 11 -2.57 -27.58 -5.67
C PRO A 11 -3.70 -26.68 -6.22
N ALA A 12 -4.91 -27.23 -6.24
CA ALA A 12 -6.17 -26.56 -5.91
C ALA A 12 -7.07 -27.62 -5.25
N PRO A 13 -7.82 -27.32 -4.18
CA PRO A 13 -9.02 -26.46 -4.22
C PRO A 13 -9.00 -25.35 -3.14
N ARG A 14 -9.44 -24.12 -3.44
CA ARG A 14 -10.81 -23.54 -3.31
C ARG A 14 -11.41 -23.53 -1.90
N SER A 15 -11.44 -22.33 -1.29
CA SER A 15 -12.43 -21.69 -0.35
C SER A 15 -11.67 -20.93 0.76
N VAL A 16 -11.65 -19.58 0.84
CA VAL A 16 -12.70 -18.58 1.20
C VAL A 16 -13.28 -18.78 2.61
N HIS A 17 -13.64 -17.67 3.30
CA HIS A 17 -14.41 -17.48 4.57
C HIS A 17 -13.55 -16.94 5.75
N ALA A 18 -14.02 -16.13 6.73
CA ALA A 18 -15.19 -15.29 7.06
C ALA A 18 -14.78 -14.40 8.30
N TYR A 19 -15.38 -13.25 8.64
CA TYR A 19 -16.51 -13.01 9.57
C TYR A 19 -16.68 -11.46 9.75
N ARG A 20 -17.79 -10.84 10.17
CA ARG A 20 -18.83 -11.21 11.16
C ARG A 20 -20.11 -10.38 10.96
N ASP A 21 -21.24 -10.97 11.35
CA ASP A 21 -22.60 -10.40 11.43
C ASP A 21 -22.69 -8.92 11.84
N ALA A 22 -23.46 -8.15 11.07
CA ALA A 22 -24.27 -7.06 11.60
C ALA A 22 -25.74 -7.40 11.36
N LYS A 23 -26.45 -7.74 12.44
CA LYS A 23 -27.90 -7.99 12.46
C LYS A 23 -28.66 -6.79 11.91
N ILE A 24 -29.41 -6.98 10.83
CA ILE A 24 -30.45 -6.05 10.38
C ILE A 24 -31.75 -6.40 11.12
N PRO A 25 -32.35 -5.50 11.92
CA PRO A 25 -33.72 -5.70 12.41
C PRO A 25 -34.65 -5.61 11.21
N ARG A 26 -35.35 -6.71 10.88
CA ARG A 26 -36.47 -6.67 9.94
C ARG A 26 -37.68 -6.10 10.67
N GLY A 27 -38.15 -4.94 10.22
CA GLY A 27 -39.37 -4.31 10.73
C GLY A 27 -39.77 -3.08 9.92
N SER A 28 -40.52 -3.33 8.84
CA SER A 28 -41.57 -2.47 8.26
C SER A 28 -41.49 -0.94 8.47
N ALA A 29 -41.11 -0.21 7.42
CA ALA A 29 -41.83 0.98 6.99
C ALA A 29 -41.36 1.35 5.56
N LEU A 30 -42.30 1.26 4.62
CA LEU A 30 -42.20 1.90 3.31
C LEU A 30 -42.15 3.41 3.54
N GLN A 31 -41.02 4.03 3.21
CA GLN A 31 -41.03 5.41 2.76
C GLN A 31 -39.96 5.59 1.69
N GLN A 32 -40.43 5.98 0.52
CA GLN A 32 -39.66 6.38 -0.63
C GLN A 32 -38.62 7.42 -0.17
N ALA A 33 -37.35 7.09 -0.34
CA ALA A 33 -36.29 8.07 -0.43
C ALA A 33 -35.54 7.73 -1.72
N ASP A 34 -35.72 8.57 -2.74
CA ASP A 34 -34.67 8.79 -3.73
C ASP A 34 -33.47 9.36 -2.96
N SER A 35 -32.64 8.47 -2.45
CA SER A 35 -31.33 8.79 -1.93
C SER A 35 -30.33 8.00 -2.74
N THR A 36 -29.85 8.59 -3.84
CA THR A 36 -28.51 8.26 -4.34
C THR A 36 -27.61 8.21 -3.12
N SER A 37 -27.05 7.04 -2.85
CA SER A 37 -26.21 6.86 -1.68
C SER A 37 -25.08 7.91 -1.71
N PRO A 38 -24.56 8.39 -0.56
CA PRO A 38 -23.43 9.33 -0.56
C PRO A 38 -22.25 8.85 -1.44
N LEU A 39 -22.09 7.53 -1.56
CA LEU A 39 -21.15 6.84 -2.45
C LEU A 39 -21.39 7.05 -3.96
N GLU A 40 -22.62 7.31 -4.40
CA GLU A 40 -22.97 7.51 -5.82
C GLU A 40 -22.85 8.96 -6.26
N ALA A 41 -22.83 9.92 -5.33
CA ALA A 41 -22.75 11.34 -5.65
C ALA A 41 -21.36 11.78 -6.16
N LEU A 42 -20.30 11.09 -5.74
CA LEU A 42 -18.91 11.40 -6.08
C LEU A 42 -18.37 10.69 -7.35
N GLY A 43 -19.21 9.89 -8.01
CA GLY A 43 -18.77 9.00 -9.10
C GLY A 43 -17.96 7.79 -8.61
N ARG A 44 -17.57 6.92 -9.54
CA ARG A 44 -16.74 5.74 -9.27
C ARG A 44 -15.48 5.79 -10.13
N ASP A 45 -14.33 5.99 -9.50
CA ASP A 45 -13.04 6.02 -10.17
C ASP A 45 -12.09 4.98 -9.60
N VAL A 46 -11.26 4.39 -10.47
CA VAL A 46 -10.17 3.49 -10.11
C VAL A 46 -8.90 4.03 -10.72
N PHE A 47 -7.90 4.30 -9.89
CA PHE A 47 -6.59 4.76 -10.32
C PHE A 47 -5.56 3.66 -10.07
N CYS A 48 -4.87 3.23 -11.13
CA CYS A 48 -3.80 2.24 -11.06
C CYS A 48 -2.46 2.93 -11.28
N PHE A 49 -1.51 2.66 -10.39
CA PHE A 49 -0.19 3.29 -10.41
C PHE A 49 0.88 2.27 -10.87
N PRO A 50 1.95 2.73 -11.55
CA PRO A 50 2.94 1.85 -12.17
C PRO A 50 3.74 1.01 -11.14
N TYR A 51 3.74 1.42 -9.88
CA TYR A 51 4.37 0.70 -8.76
C TYR A 51 3.43 -0.27 -8.04
N GLY A 52 2.31 -0.66 -8.68
CA GLY A 52 1.46 -1.75 -8.19
C GLY A 52 0.38 -1.35 -7.17
N CYS A 53 0.18 -0.05 -6.92
CA CYS A 53 -0.89 0.43 -6.07
C CYS A 53 -2.16 0.75 -6.85
N VAL A 54 -3.31 0.56 -6.21
CA VAL A 54 -4.63 0.88 -6.78
C VAL A 54 -5.45 1.63 -5.75
N VAL A 55 -6.05 2.76 -6.15
CA VAL A 55 -6.93 3.57 -5.31
C VAL A 55 -8.34 3.53 -5.88
N PHE A 56 -9.31 3.23 -5.01
CA PHE A 56 -10.72 3.09 -5.37
C PHE A 56 -11.54 4.23 -4.77
N TRP A 57 -12.40 4.85 -5.56
CA TRP A 57 -13.34 5.89 -5.13
C TRP A 57 -14.77 5.43 -5.34
N GLY A 58 -15.60 5.49 -4.29
CA GLY A 58 -17.03 5.14 -4.40
C GLY A 58 -17.30 3.65 -4.62
N PHE A 59 -16.32 2.77 -4.39
CA PHE A 59 -16.49 1.33 -4.48
C PHE A 59 -16.93 0.72 -3.16
N ARG A 60 -17.58 -0.44 -3.26
CA ARG A 60 -17.77 -1.33 -2.12
C ARG A 60 -16.63 -2.33 -2.11
N GLU A 61 -16.24 -2.78 -0.93
CA GLU A 61 -15.15 -3.76 -0.75
C GLU A 61 -15.28 -5.00 -1.66
N ARG A 62 -16.50 -5.51 -1.87
CA ARG A 62 -16.73 -6.64 -2.79
C ARG A 62 -16.28 -6.34 -4.22
N ASP A 63 -16.57 -5.13 -4.70
CA ASP A 63 -16.28 -4.72 -6.07
C ASP A 63 -14.78 -4.43 -6.22
N GLU A 64 -14.14 -3.82 -5.20
CA GLU A 64 -12.68 -3.64 -5.13
C GLU A 64 -11.95 -4.97 -5.27
N LEU A 65 -12.34 -5.97 -4.46
CA LEU A 65 -11.71 -7.29 -4.45
C LEU A 65 -11.82 -8.00 -5.80
N LEU A 66 -12.92 -7.79 -6.51
CA LEU A 66 -13.10 -8.35 -7.85
C LEU A 66 -12.13 -7.69 -8.84
N VAL A 67 -11.99 -6.36 -8.80
CA VAL A 67 -11.01 -5.65 -9.65
C VAL A 67 -9.60 -6.09 -9.31
N LEU A 68 -9.24 -6.14 -8.03
CA LEU A 68 -7.91 -6.58 -7.58
C LEU A 68 -7.61 -8.03 -7.97
N HIS A 69 -8.61 -8.92 -7.95
CA HIS A 69 -8.44 -10.29 -8.41
C HIS A 69 -8.08 -10.35 -9.91
N TYR A 70 -8.69 -9.50 -10.74
CA TYR A 70 -8.35 -9.41 -12.16
C TYR A 70 -6.97 -8.78 -12.38
N LEU A 71 -6.65 -7.70 -11.66
CA LEU A 71 -5.37 -7.00 -11.77
C LEU A 71 -4.20 -7.85 -11.27
N GLY A 72 -4.42 -8.70 -10.26
CA GLY A 72 -3.39 -9.58 -9.71
C GLY A 72 -2.81 -10.57 -10.73
N ALA A 73 -3.51 -10.86 -11.83
CA ALA A 73 -2.96 -11.66 -12.92
C ALA A 73 -1.83 -10.96 -13.72
N TYR A 74 -1.66 -9.66 -13.53
CA TYR A 74 -0.70 -8.80 -14.23
C TYR A 74 0.38 -8.23 -13.29
N ALA A 75 0.38 -8.61 -12.02
CA ALA A 75 1.40 -8.19 -11.07
C ALA A 75 2.66 -9.07 -11.24
N ASP A 76 3.82 -8.43 -11.40
CA ASP A 76 5.11 -9.11 -11.57
C ASP A 76 5.68 -9.62 -10.23
N ASP A 77 5.43 -8.91 -9.13
CA ASP A 77 5.91 -9.24 -7.79
C ASP A 77 4.83 -9.81 -6.89
N GLU A 78 5.18 -10.87 -6.16
CA GLU A 78 4.31 -11.46 -5.14
C GLU A 78 4.35 -10.61 -3.87
N VAL A 79 3.33 -9.78 -3.68
CA VAL A 79 3.01 -9.20 -2.37
C VAL A 79 2.41 -10.29 -1.50
N THR A 80 3.01 -10.54 -0.34
CA THR A 80 2.45 -11.52 0.61
C THR A 80 1.07 -11.09 1.06
N ARG A 81 0.27 -12.07 1.50
CA ARG A 81 -1.08 -11.76 2.00
C ARG A 81 -1.02 -10.84 3.22
N GLU A 82 -0.02 -10.99 4.08
CA GLU A 82 0.18 -10.08 5.21
C GLU A 82 0.50 -8.65 4.77
N GLU A 83 1.44 -8.47 3.84
CA GLU A 83 1.78 -7.13 3.29
C GLU A 83 0.58 -6.47 2.64
N PHE A 84 -0.18 -7.21 1.83
CA PHE A 84 -1.37 -6.69 1.16
C PHE A 84 -2.45 -6.22 2.16
N HIS A 85 -2.73 -7.01 3.20
CA HIS A 85 -3.74 -6.63 4.20
C HIS A 85 -3.33 -5.42 5.02
N GLN A 86 -2.04 -5.30 5.34
CA GLN A 86 -1.56 -4.20 6.16
C GLN A 86 -1.39 -2.90 5.35
N ALA A 87 -1.08 -3.00 4.05
CA ALA A 87 -1.02 -1.84 3.15
C ALA A 87 -2.41 -1.33 2.71
N LYS A 88 -3.50 -2.05 3.04
CA LYS A 88 -4.86 -1.61 2.74
C LYS A 88 -5.30 -0.56 3.75
N ASP A 89 -5.61 0.63 3.26
CA ASP A 89 -6.10 1.74 4.06
C ASP A 89 -7.44 2.28 3.52
N TYR A 90 -8.23 2.90 4.40
CA TYR A 90 -9.55 3.44 4.08
C TYR A 90 -9.72 4.84 4.64
N PHE A 91 -10.24 5.72 3.80
CA PHE A 91 -10.56 7.08 4.18
C PHE A 91 -12.05 7.35 3.97
N ASP A 92 -12.65 8.06 4.92
CA ASP A 92 -13.98 8.61 4.73
C ASP A 92 -13.88 9.81 3.78
N VAL A 93 -14.83 9.92 2.85
CA VAL A 93 -14.83 11.02 1.87
C VAL A 93 -16.04 11.92 2.10
N MET A 94 -15.79 13.23 2.16
CA MET A 94 -16.84 14.24 2.31
C MET A 94 -16.66 15.40 1.34
N MET A 95 -17.77 15.98 0.89
CA MET A 95 -17.74 17.23 0.14
C MET A 95 -17.55 18.41 1.11
N GLY A 96 -16.72 19.38 0.75
CA GLY A 96 -16.51 20.60 1.52
C GLY A 96 -16.19 21.81 0.65
N ASP A 97 -15.95 22.97 1.27
CA ASP A 97 -15.61 24.19 0.51
C ASP A 97 -14.16 24.20 0.02
N LYS A 98 -13.29 23.39 0.66
CA LYS A 98 -11.87 23.26 0.34
C LYS A 98 -11.43 21.81 0.45
N SER A 99 -10.58 21.41 -0.48
CA SER A 99 -9.95 20.11 -0.54
C SER A 99 -8.87 19.95 0.51
N GLY A 100 -8.70 18.75 1.04
CA GLY A 100 -7.63 18.44 1.99
C GLY A 100 -7.91 17.18 2.80
N ALA A 101 -7.00 16.84 3.71
CA ALA A 101 -7.10 15.67 4.58
C ALA A 101 -7.06 16.09 6.05
N SER A 102 -7.91 15.49 6.89
CA SER A 102 -7.87 15.66 8.34
C SER A 102 -8.65 14.56 9.04
N ALA A 103 -8.06 13.96 10.08
CA ALA A 103 -8.69 12.95 10.92
C ALA A 103 -9.33 11.81 10.11
N ASP A 104 -8.54 11.26 9.17
CA ASP A 104 -8.89 10.16 8.26
C ASP A 104 -10.09 10.45 7.34
N ILE A 105 -10.46 11.74 7.23
CA ILE A 105 -11.44 12.23 6.28
C ILE A 105 -10.71 12.98 5.16
N ILE A 106 -10.90 12.50 3.93
CA ILE A 106 -10.56 13.25 2.72
C ILE A 106 -11.74 14.15 2.36
N ARG A 107 -11.48 15.45 2.36
CA ARG A 107 -12.40 16.46 1.87
C ARG A 107 -12.08 16.77 0.43
N VAL A 108 -13.10 16.72 -0.41
CA VAL A 108 -13.02 17.17 -1.80
C VAL A 108 -13.95 18.36 -2.00
N ALA A 109 -13.47 19.38 -2.70
CA ALA A 109 -14.24 20.59 -2.99
C ALA A 109 -15.09 20.44 -4.26
N THR A 110 -14.62 19.62 -5.19
CA THR A 110 -15.26 19.40 -6.47
C THR A 110 -15.46 17.91 -6.72
N ASN A 111 -16.20 17.59 -7.78
CA ASN A 111 -16.36 16.22 -8.26
C ASN A 111 -15.42 15.92 -9.44
N ASP A 112 -14.34 16.69 -9.58
CA ASP A 112 -13.38 16.55 -10.67
C ASP A 112 -12.51 15.29 -10.46
N THR A 113 -12.33 14.53 -11.52
CA THR A 113 -11.44 13.36 -11.53
C THR A 113 -9.99 13.78 -11.26
N ALA A 114 -9.57 14.95 -11.71
CA ALA A 114 -8.21 15.46 -11.50
C ALA A 114 -7.93 15.74 -10.00
N GLU A 115 -8.93 16.24 -9.27
CA GLU A 115 -8.85 16.42 -7.82
C GLU A 115 -8.65 15.07 -7.12
N ARG A 116 -9.50 14.09 -7.43
CA ARG A 116 -9.40 12.74 -6.86
C ARG A 116 -8.09 12.05 -7.21
N LEU A 117 -7.60 12.24 -8.43
CA LEU A 117 -6.31 11.71 -8.86
C LEU A 117 -5.16 12.31 -8.05
N ALA A 118 -5.19 13.62 -7.77
CA ALA A 118 -4.17 14.28 -6.95
C ALA A 118 -4.11 13.73 -5.52
N VAL A 119 -5.27 13.51 -4.89
CA VAL A 119 -5.35 12.78 -3.62
C VAL A 119 -4.80 11.37 -3.76
N SER A 120 -5.20 10.67 -4.83
CA SER A 120 -4.82 9.26 -5.05
C SER A 120 -3.32 9.07 -5.22
N PHE A 121 -2.60 10.02 -5.81
CA PHE A 121 -1.13 9.97 -5.89
C PHE A 121 -0.49 9.89 -4.50
N ALA A 122 -0.90 10.76 -3.56
CA ALA A 122 -0.34 10.75 -2.21
C ALA A 122 -0.73 9.50 -1.42
N LEU A 123 -1.99 9.04 -1.55
CA LEU A 123 -2.46 7.83 -0.86
C LEU A 123 -1.78 6.55 -1.38
N SER A 124 -1.60 6.43 -2.69
CA SER A 124 -0.94 5.27 -3.30
C SER A 124 0.55 5.20 -2.92
N GLN A 125 1.24 6.33 -2.90
CA GLN A 125 2.61 6.40 -2.38
C GLN A 125 2.68 5.99 -0.90
N SER A 126 1.74 6.45 -0.06
CA SER A 126 1.68 6.07 1.34
C SER A 126 1.52 4.55 1.54
N ALA A 127 0.59 3.95 0.79
CA ALA A 127 0.34 2.51 0.82
C ALA A 127 1.55 1.70 0.34
N SER A 128 2.23 2.17 -0.71
CA SER A 128 3.46 1.54 -1.20
C SER A 128 4.59 1.63 -0.18
N LEU A 129 4.79 2.80 0.44
CA LEU A 129 5.81 3.00 1.47
C LEU A 129 5.60 2.08 2.67
N PHE A 130 4.34 1.84 3.04
CA PHE A 130 3.98 0.92 4.11
C PHE A 130 4.49 -0.52 3.87
N VAL A 131 4.42 -1.01 2.63
CA VAL A 131 4.95 -2.35 2.29
C VAL A 131 6.46 -2.42 2.58
N PHE A 132 7.21 -1.37 2.22
CA PHE A 132 8.63 -1.31 2.52
C PHE A 132 8.91 -1.20 4.02
N GLU A 133 8.11 -0.44 4.78
CA GLU A 133 8.22 -0.35 6.24
C GLU A 133 8.09 -1.74 6.90
N VAL A 134 7.13 -2.55 6.45
CA VAL A 134 6.96 -3.93 6.94
C VAL A 134 8.17 -4.80 6.60
N ARG A 135 8.67 -4.74 5.36
CA ARG A 135 9.84 -5.53 4.92
C ARG A 135 11.10 -5.19 5.72
N VAL A 136 11.35 -3.89 5.93
CA VAL A 136 12.50 -3.43 6.72
C VAL A 136 12.36 -3.85 8.18
N GLU A 137 11.18 -3.74 8.77
CA GLU A 137 10.94 -4.19 10.14
C GLU A 137 11.20 -5.70 10.31
N GLN A 138 10.71 -6.51 9.35
CA GLN A 138 11.00 -7.95 9.34
C GLN A 138 12.50 -8.25 9.24
N ALA A 139 13.22 -7.49 8.40
CA ALA A 139 14.67 -7.61 8.28
C ALA A 139 15.37 -7.31 9.61
N ILE A 140 14.99 -6.23 10.31
CA ILE A 140 15.53 -5.86 11.63
C ILE A 140 15.25 -6.95 12.68
N VAL A 141 14.02 -7.45 12.73
CA VAL A 141 13.65 -8.50 13.68
C VAL A 141 14.46 -9.78 13.45
N SER A 142 14.70 -10.14 12.19
CA SER A 142 15.46 -11.33 11.82
C SER A 142 16.94 -11.24 12.19
N THR A 143 17.51 -10.04 12.30
CA THR A 143 18.95 -9.81 12.49
C THR A 143 19.33 -9.39 13.90
N LYS A 144 18.36 -9.04 14.75
CA LYS A 144 18.59 -8.50 16.11
C LYS A 144 19.55 -9.31 16.99
N ASN A 145 19.66 -10.61 16.74
CA ASN A 145 20.50 -11.52 17.53
C ASN A 145 21.96 -11.51 17.05
N ILE A 146 22.23 -11.15 15.79
CA ILE A 146 23.57 -11.22 15.19
C ILE A 146 24.55 -10.28 15.91
N PRO A 147 24.25 -8.98 16.12
CA PRO A 147 25.16 -8.11 16.85
C PRO A 147 25.37 -8.55 18.31
N ARG A 148 24.32 -9.12 18.94
CA ARG A 148 24.38 -9.63 20.32
C ARG A 148 25.28 -10.87 20.43
N GLU A 149 25.17 -11.81 19.50
CA GLU A 149 26.06 -12.97 19.43
C GLU A 149 27.50 -12.54 19.21
N MET A 150 27.73 -11.64 18.26
CA MET A 150 29.05 -11.11 17.96
C MET A 150 29.69 -10.43 19.17
N ALA A 151 28.93 -9.59 19.90
CA ALA A 151 29.41 -8.94 21.11
C ALA A 151 29.72 -9.93 22.26
N ARG A 152 28.95 -11.02 22.38
CA ARG A 152 29.10 -12.01 23.46
C ARG A 152 30.17 -13.07 23.18
N LEU A 153 30.23 -13.57 21.95
CA LEU A 153 31.02 -14.74 21.56
C LEU A 153 32.24 -14.38 20.70
N GLY A 154 32.33 -13.14 20.21
CA GLY A 154 33.35 -12.72 19.23
C GLY A 154 33.17 -13.38 17.86
N THR A 155 32.11 -14.17 17.68
CA THR A 155 31.81 -14.94 16.47
C THR A 155 30.30 -14.94 16.24
N ILE A 156 29.90 -15.19 15.00
CA ILE A 156 28.49 -15.36 14.61
C ILE A 156 28.25 -16.81 14.23
N THR A 157 27.05 -17.31 14.51
CA THR A 157 26.66 -18.70 14.18
C THR A 157 26.41 -18.90 12.67
N MET A 158 26.11 -17.82 11.94
CA MET A 158 25.87 -17.84 10.51
C MET A 158 27.14 -18.10 9.70
N SER A 159 27.00 -18.88 8.63
CA SER A 159 28.07 -19.06 7.64
C SER A 159 28.30 -17.78 6.83
N ALA A 160 29.51 -17.59 6.31
CA ALA A 160 29.83 -16.48 5.42
C ALA A 160 28.89 -16.39 4.19
N ARG A 161 28.40 -17.54 3.71
CA ARG A 161 27.42 -17.61 2.62
C ARG A 161 26.07 -17.00 3.01
N GLU A 162 25.59 -17.27 4.21
CA GLU A 162 24.33 -16.73 4.72
C GLU A 162 24.44 -15.22 4.95
N VAL A 163 25.58 -14.76 5.49
CA VAL A 163 25.88 -13.33 5.63
C VAL A 163 25.86 -12.61 4.28
N ASN A 164 26.52 -13.16 3.26
CA ASN A 164 26.55 -12.54 1.92
C ASN A 164 25.17 -12.47 1.27
N LYS A 165 24.33 -13.51 1.43
CA LYS A 165 22.94 -13.49 0.97
C LYS A 165 22.14 -12.39 1.67
N TRP A 166 22.34 -12.26 2.97
CA TRP A 166 21.67 -11.26 3.78
C TRP A 166 22.08 -9.83 3.40
N ILE A 167 23.39 -9.55 3.26
CA ILE A 167 23.90 -8.27 2.75
C ILE A 167 23.28 -7.96 1.37
N GLY A 168 23.22 -8.96 0.49
CA GLY A 168 22.57 -8.81 -0.82
C GLY A 168 21.09 -8.42 -0.70
N SER A 169 20.34 -9.07 0.19
CA SER A 169 18.92 -8.73 0.40
C SER A 169 18.71 -7.31 0.92
N ILE A 170 19.56 -6.83 1.82
CA ILE A 170 19.51 -5.43 2.31
C ILE A 170 19.82 -4.46 1.18
N PHE A 171 20.81 -4.77 0.34
CA PHE A 171 21.15 -3.93 -0.80
C PHE A 171 20.00 -3.82 -1.81
N VAL A 172 19.30 -4.92 -2.07
CA VAL A 172 18.10 -4.92 -2.92
C VAL A 172 17.01 -4.05 -2.30
N MET A 173 16.66 -4.26 -1.02
CA MET A 173 15.65 -3.44 -0.34
C MET A 173 15.98 -1.94 -0.36
N ARG A 174 17.25 -1.57 -0.11
CA ARG A 174 17.69 -0.17 -0.19
C ARG A 174 17.52 0.41 -1.59
N THR A 175 17.83 -0.38 -2.62
CA THR A 175 17.69 0.04 -4.01
C THR A 175 16.23 0.25 -4.37
N GLU A 176 15.34 -0.65 -3.94
CA GLU A 176 13.89 -0.54 -4.14
C GLU A 176 13.30 0.69 -3.44
N ILE A 177 13.68 0.95 -2.19
CA ILE A 177 13.25 2.13 -1.44
C ILE A 177 13.74 3.42 -2.10
N ASN A 178 14.98 3.47 -2.56
CA ASN A 178 15.50 4.64 -3.26
C ASN A 178 14.79 4.89 -4.59
N LEU A 179 14.53 3.84 -5.38
CA LEU A 179 13.72 3.95 -6.59
C LEU A 179 12.30 4.43 -6.27
N HIS A 180 11.75 4.02 -5.13
CA HIS A 180 10.45 4.51 -4.66
C HIS A 180 10.52 5.95 -4.15
N SER A 181 11.64 6.40 -3.58
CA SER A 181 11.83 7.80 -3.19
C SER A 181 11.79 8.73 -4.40
N ASP A 182 12.27 8.29 -5.57
CA ASP A 182 12.12 9.03 -6.84
C ASP A 182 10.64 9.14 -7.26
N ILE A 183 9.77 8.21 -6.84
CA ILE A 183 8.32 8.25 -7.06
C ILE A 183 7.63 9.28 -6.15
N LEU A 184 8.27 9.68 -5.05
CA LEU A 184 7.75 10.69 -4.12
C LEU A 184 8.04 12.13 -4.57
N ASP A 185 8.89 12.31 -5.58
CA ASP A 185 8.98 13.59 -6.29
C ASP A 185 7.62 13.97 -6.86
N THR A 186 7.46 15.25 -7.21
CA THR A 186 6.19 15.73 -7.78
C THR A 186 5.88 14.96 -9.07
N PRO A 187 4.76 14.20 -9.13
CA PRO A 187 4.42 13.41 -10.31
C PRO A 187 4.37 14.28 -11.57
N GLU A 188 4.86 13.75 -12.69
CA GLU A 188 4.89 14.46 -13.99
C GLU A 188 3.51 14.98 -14.42
N TYR A 189 2.44 14.33 -13.96
CA TYR A 189 1.06 14.78 -14.14
C TYR A 189 0.86 16.26 -13.76
N PHE A 190 1.50 16.73 -12.69
CA PHE A 190 1.37 18.12 -12.24
C PHE A 190 2.17 19.13 -13.07
N TRP A 191 3.02 18.67 -14.00
CA TRP A 191 3.67 19.59 -14.95
C TRP A 191 2.66 20.19 -15.95
N GLU A 192 1.59 19.45 -16.26
CA GLU A 192 0.48 19.92 -17.11
C GLU A 192 -0.73 20.40 -16.27
N TYR A 193 -0.92 19.83 -15.07
CA TYR A 193 -2.06 20.10 -14.18
C TYR A 193 -1.63 20.68 -12.82
N ASP A 194 -0.84 21.75 -12.86
CA ASP A 194 -0.25 22.42 -11.69
C ASP A 194 -1.27 22.89 -10.63
N TYR A 195 -2.51 23.17 -11.05
CA TYR A 195 -3.61 23.60 -10.19
C TYR A 195 -3.85 22.66 -8.99
N TRP A 196 -3.69 21.35 -9.17
CA TRP A 196 -3.93 20.34 -8.13
C TRP A 196 -2.67 19.97 -7.34
N GLU A 197 -1.50 20.47 -7.73
CA GLU A 197 -0.24 20.20 -7.05
C GLU A 197 -0.25 20.64 -5.57
N PRO A 198 -0.80 21.81 -5.19
CA PRO A 198 -0.88 22.20 -3.78
C PRO A 198 -1.71 21.23 -2.94
N LEU A 199 -2.79 20.67 -3.50
CA LEU A 199 -3.61 19.66 -2.83
C LEU A 199 -2.79 18.38 -2.62
N TYR A 200 -2.15 17.87 -3.67
CA TYR A 200 -1.26 16.70 -3.56
C TYR A 200 -0.20 16.91 -2.47
N ARG A 201 0.55 18.03 -2.51
CA ARG A 201 1.57 18.34 -1.51
C ARG A 201 1.00 18.42 -0.10
N SER A 202 -0.19 18.99 0.07
CA SER A 202 -0.85 19.04 1.39
C SER A 202 -1.19 17.66 1.96
N ILE A 203 -1.51 16.69 1.09
CA ILE A 203 -1.82 15.32 1.50
C ILE A 203 -0.52 14.54 1.72
N VAL A 204 0.51 14.74 0.91
CA VAL A 204 1.85 14.19 1.16
C VAL A 204 2.36 14.59 2.55
N GLU A 205 2.20 15.86 2.91
CA GLU A 205 2.54 16.36 4.24
C GLU A 205 1.66 15.73 5.33
N TYR A 206 0.35 15.64 5.11
CA TYR A 206 -0.58 14.98 6.04
C TYR A 206 -0.21 13.50 6.30
N MET A 207 0.24 12.79 5.26
CA MET A 207 0.67 11.40 5.36
C MET A 207 2.13 11.24 5.84
N GLU A 208 2.81 12.36 6.14
CA GLU A 208 4.20 12.43 6.63
C GLU A 208 5.19 11.65 5.75
N LEU A 209 4.97 11.60 4.43
CA LEU A 209 5.77 10.73 3.54
C LEU A 209 7.27 11.03 3.60
N PRO A 210 7.73 12.31 3.56
CA PRO A 210 9.16 12.61 3.62
C PRO A 210 9.82 12.11 4.92
N ASP A 211 9.16 12.30 6.05
CA ASP A 211 9.68 11.90 7.37
C ASP A 211 9.72 10.38 7.50
N ARG A 212 8.69 9.69 7.01
CA ARG A 212 8.63 8.22 7.00
C ARG A 212 9.75 7.61 6.15
N VAL A 213 10.04 8.17 4.98
CA VAL A 213 11.16 7.74 4.12
C VAL A 213 12.50 7.97 4.80
N ALA A 214 12.69 9.13 5.41
CA ALA A 214 13.92 9.45 6.15
C ALA A 214 14.14 8.46 7.31
N LEU A 215 13.07 8.15 8.07
CA LEU A 215 13.12 7.16 9.14
C LEU A 215 13.45 5.76 8.62
N LEU A 216 12.84 5.36 7.50
CA LEU A 216 13.06 4.05 6.88
C LEU A 216 14.53 3.88 6.44
N ASN A 217 15.09 4.90 5.79
CA ASN A 217 16.51 4.93 5.41
C ASN A 217 17.43 4.87 6.63
N SER A 218 17.13 5.65 7.68
CA SER A 218 17.89 5.61 8.93
C SER A 218 17.89 4.22 9.59
N ARG A 219 16.77 3.50 9.55
CA ARG A 219 16.68 2.14 10.07
C ARG A 219 17.54 1.14 9.28
N LEU A 220 17.59 1.29 7.96
CA LEU A 220 18.45 0.47 7.10
C LEU A 220 19.95 0.75 7.30
N ASP A 221 20.34 1.93 7.75
CA ASP A 221 21.74 2.25 8.05
C ASP A 221 22.23 1.66 9.38
N ILE A 222 21.31 1.27 10.26
CA ILE A 222 21.63 0.62 11.55
C ILE A 222 21.90 -0.89 11.37
N LEU A 223 21.43 -1.49 10.27
CA LEU A 223 21.60 -2.91 9.95
C LEU A 223 23.00 -3.20 9.39
#